data_AF-A0A929RR37-F1
#
_entry.id   AF-A0A929RR37-F1
#
_cell.length_a   1.000
_cell.length_b   1.000
_cell.length_c   1.000
_cell.angle_alpha   90.00
_cell.angle_beta   90.00
_cell.angle_gamma   90.00
#
_symmetry.space_group_name_H-M   'P 1'
#
loop_
_entity.id
_entity.type
_entity.pdbx_description
1 polymer ?
#
loop_
_entity_poly.entity_id
_entity_poly.type
_entity_poly.pdbx_seq_one_letter_code
_entity_poly.pdbx_strand_id
1 'polypeptide(L)'
;MSVRGGRRSILLLVSSMSAGGRSVRLGPRIVRILRGGGWEVAVRLTTPGDDPSAIAGGVGADSIVGALGGDGYLSAVARGCHESGALFVPMPGGRGNDLC
;
A
#
# COMPACT_ATOMS: atom_id res chain seq x y z
N MET A 1 -26.98 9.22 13.41
CA MET A 1 -26.18 10.22 12.66
C MET A 1 -25.57 9.52 11.46
N SER A 2 -26.04 9.84 10.25
CA SER A 2 -25.52 9.24 9.02
C SER A 2 -24.21 9.93 8.66
N VAL A 3 -23.09 9.22 8.79
CA VAL A 3 -21.84 9.67 8.19
C VAL A 3 -22.06 9.57 6.69
N ARG A 4 -22.28 10.71 6.02
CA ARG A 4 -22.22 10.78 4.56
C ARG A 4 -20.83 10.30 4.16
N GLY A 5 -20.74 9.03 3.80
CA GLY A 5 -19.47 8.37 3.50
C GLY A 5 -18.85 9.03 2.28
N GLY A 6 -17.93 9.98 2.50
CA GLY A 6 -16.99 10.38 1.46
C GLY A 6 -16.35 9.11 0.89
N ARG A 7 -16.18 9.05 -0.43
CA ARG A 7 -15.49 7.92 -1.07
C ARG A 7 -14.15 7.72 -0.38
N ARG A 8 -13.98 6.55 0.25
CA ARG A 8 -12.75 6.22 1.00
C ARG A 8 -11.62 6.07 -0.01
N SER A 9 -10.54 6.82 0.14
CA SER A 9 -9.39 6.77 -0.77
C SER A 9 -8.24 5.99 -0.15
N ILE A 10 -7.48 5.27 -0.97
CA ILE A 10 -6.26 4.58 -0.58
C ILE A 10 -5.19 4.71 -1.67
N LEU A 11 -3.95 5.01 -1.27
CA LEU A 11 -2.77 4.87 -2.10
C LEU A 11 -2.19 3.47 -1.91
N LEU A 12 -2.23 2.65 -2.94
CA LEU A 12 -1.63 1.31 -2.95
C LEU A 12 -0.24 1.36 -3.58
N LEU A 13 0.79 1.23 -2.74
CA LEU A 13 2.17 1.05 -3.16
C LEU A 13 2.42 -0.44 -3.43
N VAL A 14 2.91 -0.78 -4.62
CA VAL A 14 3.14 -2.17 -5.04
C VAL A 14 4.61 -2.38 -5.36
N SER A 15 5.25 -3.34 -4.70
CA SER A 15 6.63 -3.70 -5.00
C SER A 15 6.73 -4.49 -6.32
N SER A 16 7.54 -4.02 -7.27
CA SER A 16 7.86 -4.80 -8.47
C SER A 16 8.79 -5.99 -8.19
N MET A 17 9.56 -5.91 -7.10
CA MET A 17 10.63 -6.85 -6.79
C MET A 17 10.21 -7.99 -5.87
N SER A 18 9.10 -7.82 -5.14
CA SER A 18 8.65 -8.79 -4.14
C SER A 18 8.24 -10.13 -4.76
N ALA A 19 8.79 -11.21 -4.20
CA ALA A 19 8.49 -12.60 -4.56
C ALA A 19 8.49 -12.90 -6.07
N GLY A 20 9.43 -12.33 -6.83
CA GLY A 20 9.54 -12.55 -8.28
C GLY A 20 8.35 -11.97 -9.05
N GLY A 21 7.93 -10.75 -8.71
CA GLY A 21 6.82 -10.05 -9.35
C GLY A 21 5.43 -10.55 -8.95
N ARG A 22 5.30 -11.39 -7.91
CA ARG A 22 4.00 -11.86 -7.41
C ARG A 22 3.09 -10.71 -7.00
N SER A 23 3.67 -9.70 -6.36
CA SER A 23 2.95 -8.50 -5.92
C SER A 23 2.33 -7.75 -7.11
N VAL A 24 3.05 -7.63 -8.23
CA VAL A 24 2.51 -7.06 -9.48
C VAL A 24 1.37 -7.91 -10.05
N ARG A 25 1.50 -9.24 -10.04
CA ARG A 25 0.44 -10.15 -10.50
C ARG A 25 -0.82 -10.06 -9.64
N LEU A 26 -0.68 -9.88 -8.33
CA LEU A 26 -1.81 -9.78 -7.39
C LEU A 26 -2.47 -8.39 -7.38
N GLY A 27 -1.71 -7.33 -7.69
CA GLY A 27 -2.16 -5.94 -7.65
C GLY A 27 -3.53 -5.70 -8.33
N PRO A 28 -3.73 -6.10 -9.61
CA PRO A 28 -5.02 -5.92 -10.29
C PRO A 28 -6.20 -6.58 -9.58
N ARG A 29 -6.01 -7.74 -8.94
CA ARG A 29 -7.06 -8.43 -8.19
C ARG A 29 -7.43 -7.65 -6.93
N ILE A 30 -6.43 -7.16 -6.20
CA ILE A 30 -6.63 -6.37 -4.97
C ILE A 30 -7.34 -5.06 -5.29
N VAL A 31 -6.91 -4.35 -6.34
CA VAL A 31 -7.55 -3.11 -6.80
C VAL A 31 -9.02 -3.34 -7.14
N ARG A 32 -9.34 -4.45 -7.83
CA ARG A 32 -10.73 -4.81 -8.15
C ARG A 32 -11.57 -5.04 -6.89
N ILE A 33 -11.04 -5.74 -5.89
CA ILE A 33 -11.73 -6.00 -4.63
C ILE A 33 -11.99 -4.69 -3.88
N LEU A 34 -10.98 -3.83 -3.74
CA LEU A 34 -11.10 -2.54 -3.06
C LEU A 34 -12.13 -1.62 -3.76
N ARG A 35 -12.04 -1.50 -5.09
CA ARG A 35 -13.00 -0.71 -5.88
C ARG A 35 -14.42 -1.28 -5.79
N GLY A 36 -14.56 -2.60 -5.83
CA GLY A 36 -15.84 -3.28 -5.60
C GLY A 36 -16.43 -3.01 -4.21
N GLY A 37 -15.57 -2.75 -3.22
CA GLY A 37 -15.95 -2.30 -1.88
C GLY A 37 -16.19 -0.79 -1.73
N GLY A 38 -16.19 -0.02 -2.83
CA GLY A 38 -16.47 1.41 -2.83
C GLY A 38 -15.28 2.32 -2.54
N TRP A 39 -14.05 1.82 -2.64
CA TRP A 39 -12.83 2.62 -2.47
C TRP A 39 -12.37 3.27 -3.77
N GLU A 40 -11.90 4.51 -3.67
CA GLU A 40 -11.05 5.13 -4.68
C GLU A 40 -9.61 4.64 -4.47
N VAL A 41 -9.01 4.07 -5.51
CA VAL A 41 -7.69 3.43 -5.40
C VAL A 41 -6.72 4.06 -6.39
N ALA A 42 -5.75 4.79 -5.86
CA ALA A 42 -4.55 5.21 -6.57
C ALA A 42 -3.49 4.13 -6.42
N VAL A 43 -2.79 3.77 -7.50
CA VAL A 43 -1.76 2.72 -7.47
C VAL A 43 -0.44 3.32 -7.91
N ARG A 44 0.62 3.08 -7.14
CA ARG A 44 1.99 3.40 -7.55
C ARG A 44 2.84 2.13 -7.49
N LEU A 45 3.34 1.73 -8.66
CA LEU A 45 4.36 0.68 -8.74
C LEU A 45 5.69 1.25 -8.24
N THR A 46 6.37 0.52 -7.38
CA THR A 46 7.68 0.86 -6.82
C THR A 46 8.72 -0.05 -7.44
N THR A 47 9.76 0.55 -8.00
CA THR A 47 10.86 -0.08 -8.72
C THR A 47 12.15 -0.05 -7.89
N PRO A 48 13.23 -0.75 -8.29
CA PRO A 48 14.49 -0.75 -7.52
C PRO A 48 15.11 0.61 -7.25
N GLY A 49 14.84 1.63 -8.08
CA GLY A 49 15.39 2.97 -7.90
C GLY A 49 14.53 3.88 -7.01
N ASP A 50 13.34 3.43 -6.61
CA ASP A 50 12.47 4.18 -5.72
C ASP A 50 12.84 3.92 -4.25
N ASP A 51 12.62 4.92 -3.40
CA ASP A 51 12.63 4.77 -1.94
C ASP A 51 11.18 4.70 -1.42
N PRO A 52 10.67 3.52 -1.02
CA PRO A 52 9.30 3.37 -0.52
C PRO A 52 9.03 4.20 0.74
N SER A 53 10.04 4.41 1.59
CA SER A 53 9.90 5.16 2.85
C SER A 53 9.70 6.63 2.54
N ALA A 54 10.51 7.20 1.65
CA ALA A 54 10.36 8.60 1.22
C ALA A 54 9.03 8.84 0.49
N ILE A 55 8.57 7.89 -0.33
CA ILE A 55 7.27 7.97 -1.00
C ILE A 55 6.14 8.04 0.03
N ALA A 56 6.16 7.15 1.03
CA ALA A 56 5.13 7.10 2.07
C ALA A 56 5.26 8.24 3.10
N GLY A 57 6.47 8.78 3.31
CA GLY A 57 6.72 9.95 4.15
C GLY A 57 6.24 11.27 3.51
N GLY A 58 6.09 11.31 2.18
CA GLY A 58 5.63 12.48 1.45
C GLY A 58 4.10 12.65 1.36
N VAL A 59 3.31 11.74 1.94
CA VAL A 59 1.84 11.83 1.91
C VAL A 59 1.31 12.69 3.07
N GLY A 60 0.05 13.13 2.99
CA GLY A 60 -0.58 13.86 4.10
C GLY A 60 -0.98 12.92 5.25
N ALA A 61 -0.99 13.43 6.49
CA ALA A 61 -1.26 12.64 7.70
C ALA A 61 -2.62 11.90 7.72
N ASP A 62 -3.65 12.43 7.04
CA ASP A 62 -4.97 11.78 6.96
C ASP A 62 -5.05 10.71 5.84
N SER A 63 -3.93 10.40 5.18
CA SER A 63 -3.89 9.45 4.07
C SER A 63 -3.94 8.01 4.57
N ILE A 64 -4.53 7.13 3.76
CA ILE A 64 -4.44 5.67 3.92
C ILE A 64 -3.49 5.13 2.88
N VAL A 65 -2.43 4.44 3.31
CA VAL A 65 -1.40 3.86 2.45
C VAL A 65 -1.40 2.35 2.62
N GLY A 66 -1.76 1.65 1.54
CA GLY A 66 -1.61 0.21 1.43
C GLY A 66 -0.25 -0.16 0.84
N ALA A 67 0.40 -1.20 1.35
CA ALA A 67 1.63 -1.73 0.77
C ALA A 67 1.49 -3.20 0.38
N LEU A 68 1.77 -3.54 -0.87
CA LEU A 68 1.78 -4.91 -1.37
C LEU A 68 3.22 -5.36 -1.67
N GLY A 69 3.77 -6.21 -0.81
CA GLY A 69 5.15 -6.67 -0.93
C GLY A 69 5.60 -7.68 0.13
N GLY A 70 6.91 -7.92 0.19
CA GLY A 70 7.58 -8.67 1.25
C GLY A 70 7.91 -7.81 2.47
N ASP A 71 8.36 -8.41 3.57
CA ASP A 71 8.55 -7.72 4.86
C ASP A 71 9.50 -6.51 4.80
N GLY A 72 10.61 -6.60 4.07
CA GLY A 72 11.51 -5.46 3.89
C GLY A 72 10.82 -4.26 3.23
N TYR A 73 9.93 -4.51 2.28
CA TYR A 73 9.13 -3.46 1.63
C TYR A 73 8.02 -2.95 2.55
N LEU A 74 7.33 -3.84 3.27
CA LEU A 74 6.30 -3.46 4.25
C LEU A 74 6.88 -2.60 5.36
N SER A 75 8.06 -2.96 5.88
CA SER A 75 8.79 -2.21 6.91
C SER A 75 9.19 -0.81 6.43
N ALA A 76 9.71 -0.69 5.21
CA ALA A 76 10.06 0.61 4.61
C ALA A 76 8.83 1.53 4.47
N VAL A 77 7.71 1.00 3.96
CA VAL A 77 6.47 1.80 3.85
C VAL A 77 5.90 2.15 5.22
N ALA A 78 5.94 1.22 6.18
CA ALA A 78 5.47 1.46 7.54
C ALA A 78 6.25 2.61 8.21
N ARG A 79 7.58 2.65 8.02
CA ARG A 79 8.42 3.76 8.48
C ARG A 79 7.97 5.09 7.88
N GLY A 80 7.79 5.17 6.56
CA GLY A 80 7.34 6.40 5.91
C GLY A 80 5.95 6.84 6.39
N CYS A 81 5.03 5.90 6.62
CA CYS A 81 3.70 6.20 7.18
C CYS A 81 3.79 6.72 8.63
N HIS A 82 4.70 6.15 9.42
CA HIS A 82 4.96 6.65 10.77
C HIS A 82 5.47 8.09 10.75
N GLU A 83 6.38 8.41 9.83
CA GLU A 83 6.93 9.77 9.66
C GLU A 83 5.88 10.77 9.14
N SER A 84 4.97 10.35 8.25
CA SER A 84 3.91 11.22 7.70
C SER A 84 2.65 11.32 8.56
N GLY A 85 2.46 10.40 9.52
CA GLY A 85 1.22 10.26 10.29
C GLY A 85 0.12 9.48 9.58
N ALA A 86 0.38 8.97 8.37
CA ALA A 86 -0.59 8.23 7.57
C ALA A 86 -0.97 6.87 8.20
N LEU A 87 -2.20 6.42 7.92
CA LEU A 87 -2.66 5.09 8.29
C LEU A 87 -2.06 4.04 7.35
N PHE A 88 -1.32 3.10 7.92
CA PHE A 88 -0.67 2.02 7.19
C PHE A 88 -1.53 0.75 7.11
N VAL A 89 -1.65 0.16 5.91
CA VAL A 89 -2.35 -1.10 5.66
C VAL A 89 -1.38 -2.11 5.00
N PRO A 90 -0.81 -3.06 5.76
CA PRO A 90 0.05 -4.09 5.18
C PRO A 90 -0.77 -5.11 4.38
N MET A 91 -0.34 -5.40 3.15
CA MET A 91 -0.92 -6.44 2.29
C MET A 91 0.18 -7.43 1.91
N PRO A 92 0.21 -8.63 2.52
CA PRO A 92 1.30 -9.56 2.33
C PRO A 92 1.35 -10.08 0.88
N GLY A 93 2.45 -9.77 0.18
CA GLY A 93 2.72 -10.18 -1.20
C GLY A 93 3.98 -11.04 -1.35
N GLY A 94 4.65 -11.37 -0.24
CA GLY A 94 5.86 -12.20 -0.18
C GLY A 94 5.60 -13.71 -0.27
N ARG A 95 6.62 -14.52 0.03
CA ARG A 95 6.51 -16.00 0.09
C ARG A 95 6.26 -16.54 1.51
N GLY A 96 6.62 -15.78 2.53
CA GLY A 96 6.43 -16.11 3.94
C GLY A 96 6.65 -14.86 4.76
N ASN A 97 5.71 -13.92 4.67
CA ASN A 97 5.82 -12.66 5.38
C ASN A 97 5.64 -12.89 6.88
N ASP A 98 6.52 -12.34 7.70
CA ASP A 98 6.54 -12.57 9.15
C ASP A 98 5.40 -11.86 9.89
N LEU A 99 4.93 -10.75 9.32
CA LEU A 99 3.87 -9.91 9.89
C LEU A 99 2.45 -10.45 9.68
N CYS A 100 2.26 -11.49 8.86
CA CYS A 100 0.94 -11.95 8.40
C CYS A 100 0.83 -13.46 8.22
#